data_AF-A0A914X2H3-F1
#
_entry.id   AF-A0A914X2H3-F1
#
_cell.length_a   1.000
_cell.length_b   1.000
_cell.length_c   1.000
_cell.angle_alpha   90.00
_cell.angle_beta   90.00
_cell.angle_gamma   90.00
#
_symmetry.space_group_name_H-M   'P 1'
#
loop_
_entity.id
_entity.type
_entity.pdbx_description
1 polymer ?
#
loop_
_entity_poly.entity_id
_entity_poly.type
_entity_poly.pdbx_seq_one_letter_code
_entity_poly.pdbx_strand_id
1 'polypeptide(L)'
;MLSDILLFCFLGFVAVVKSQETVRQCSCDELSQCVTDLKLQGKECADDCWNHFSSITPRPADLRQCFDRKGDILENFITCFKDTINGCVATRDGPQIPPQDFESMFRQTEANVRRSSANALLSPLFAPLKKVVEATQTAFTCFKTCIHDKNPDGICMSKYGCQPLLPSEGFAKKAFMSCIKGINLKKEGGAICNCAVKAGVSDVKIYCPLMEHISKKAAAILTGNQRG
;
A
#
# COMPACT_ATOMS: atom_id res chain seq x y z
N MET A 1 -57.44 -14.78 -4.71
CA MET A 1 -56.18 -15.43 -4.25
C MET A 1 -55.20 -15.81 -5.37
N LEU A 2 -55.46 -15.47 -6.64
CA LEU A 2 -54.45 -15.53 -7.74
C LEU A 2 -54.11 -14.14 -8.33
N SER A 3 -54.74 -13.08 -7.84
CA SER A 3 -54.49 -11.70 -8.29
C SER A 3 -53.34 -11.01 -7.55
N ASP A 4 -53.00 -11.47 -6.33
CA ASP A 4 -51.99 -10.81 -5.50
C ASP A 4 -50.56 -11.30 -5.78
N ILE A 5 -50.40 -12.49 -6.39
CA ILE A 5 -49.08 -13.06 -6.71
C ILE A 5 -48.50 -12.41 -7.97
N LEU A 6 -49.34 -11.99 -8.93
CA LEU A 6 -48.89 -11.32 -10.15
C LEU A 6 -48.43 -9.87 -9.90
N LEU A 7 -48.96 -9.21 -8.87
CA LEU A 7 -48.55 -7.85 -8.49
C LEU A 7 -47.14 -7.81 -7.85
N PHE A 8 -46.76 -8.86 -7.12
CA PHE A 8 -45.40 -9.03 -6.59
C PHE A 8 -44.37 -9.36 -7.68
N CYS A 9 -44.77 -10.06 -8.75
CA CYS A 9 -43.88 -10.33 -9.89
C CYS A 9 -43.62 -9.08 -10.75
N PHE A 10 -44.57 -8.15 -10.87
CA PHE A 10 -44.37 -6.90 -11.62
C PHE A 10 -43.64 -5.81 -10.82
N LEU A 11 -43.83 -5.73 -9.50
CA LEU A 11 -43.12 -4.76 -8.65
C LEU A 11 -41.74 -5.25 -8.17
N GLY A 12 -41.48 -6.56 -8.18
CA GLY A 12 -40.15 -7.14 -7.96
C GLY A 12 -39.21 -6.98 -9.18
N PHE A 13 -39.74 -6.55 -10.32
CA PHE A 13 -39.02 -6.31 -11.57
C PHE A 13 -38.79 -4.83 -11.87
N VAL A 14 -38.98 -3.93 -10.91
CA VAL A 14 -38.06 -2.78 -10.83
C VAL A 14 -36.80 -3.37 -10.24
N ALA A 15 -36.06 -4.07 -11.11
CA ALA A 15 -34.66 -4.33 -10.89
C ALA A 15 -34.08 -3.07 -10.26
N VAL A 16 -33.45 -3.22 -9.10
CA VAL A 16 -32.42 -2.27 -8.69
C VAL A 16 -31.37 -2.39 -9.80
N VAL A 17 -31.61 -1.69 -10.90
CA VAL A 17 -30.59 -1.24 -11.82
C VAL A 17 -29.84 -0.23 -10.96
N LYS A 18 -28.97 -0.76 -10.11
CA LYS A 18 -27.79 -0.04 -9.69
C LYS A 18 -27.20 0.38 -11.03
N SER A 19 -27.34 1.65 -11.41
CA SER A 19 -26.70 2.15 -12.62
C SER A 19 -25.28 1.61 -12.54
N GLN A 20 -24.89 0.74 -13.48
CA GLN A 20 -23.51 0.34 -13.58
C GLN A 20 -22.81 1.61 -14.07
N GLU A 21 -22.52 2.51 -13.13
CA GLU A 21 -21.55 3.56 -13.33
C GLU A 21 -20.30 2.82 -13.75
N THR A 22 -19.98 2.91 -15.03
CA THR A 22 -18.77 2.36 -15.58
C THR A 22 -17.77 3.50 -15.68
N VAL A 23 -16.49 3.16 -15.60
CA VAL A 23 -15.40 4.12 -15.72
C VAL A 23 -14.50 3.68 -16.86
N ARG A 24 -13.93 4.64 -17.57
CA ARG A 24 -12.99 4.37 -18.65
C ARG A 24 -11.74 3.66 -18.11
N GLN A 25 -11.24 2.65 -18.82
CA GLN A 25 -9.93 2.08 -18.53
C GLN A 25 -8.81 3.05 -18.93
N CYS A 26 -7.82 3.27 -18.07
CA CYS A 26 -6.70 4.16 -18.36
C CYS A 26 -5.85 3.65 -19.53
N SER A 27 -5.31 4.59 -20.30
CA SER A 27 -4.20 4.31 -21.21
C SER A 27 -2.91 4.01 -20.45
N CYS A 28 -1.98 3.31 -21.10
CA CYS A 28 -0.68 3.03 -20.53
C CYS A 28 0.18 4.28 -20.35
N ASP A 29 -0.05 5.31 -21.16
CA ASP A 29 0.59 6.62 -20.98
C ASP A 29 0.08 7.34 -19.72
N GLU A 30 -1.24 7.38 -19.52
CA GLU A 30 -1.86 7.97 -18.32
C GLU A 30 -1.43 7.23 -17.05
N LEU A 31 -1.41 5.89 -17.08
CA LEU A 31 -0.97 5.08 -15.95
C LEU A 31 0.53 5.28 -15.66
N SER A 32 1.36 5.39 -16.71
CA SER A 32 2.80 5.64 -16.54
C SER A 32 3.07 7.01 -15.95
N GLN A 33 2.39 8.05 -16.45
CA GLN A 33 2.53 9.39 -15.90
C GLN A 33 2.05 9.45 -14.45
N CYS A 34 0.94 8.80 -14.14
CA CYS A 34 0.46 8.68 -12.76
C CYS A 34 1.53 8.10 -11.83
N VAL A 35 2.14 6.98 -12.21
CA VAL A 35 3.17 6.33 -11.39
C VAL A 35 4.38 7.25 -11.21
N THR A 36 4.78 7.99 -12.24
CA THR A 36 5.87 8.99 -12.15
C THR A 36 5.52 10.13 -11.19
N ASP A 37 4.33 10.72 -11.32
CA ASP A 37 3.86 11.79 -10.46
C ASP A 37 3.78 11.33 -8.99
N LEU A 38 3.22 10.13 -8.76
CA LEU A 38 3.09 9.56 -7.42
C LEU A 38 4.45 9.24 -6.78
N LYS A 39 5.44 8.79 -7.56
CA LYS A 39 6.82 8.59 -7.07
C LYS A 39 7.45 9.91 -6.63
N LEU A 40 7.31 10.96 -7.45
CA LEU A 40 7.86 12.28 -7.15
C LEU A 40 7.23 12.85 -5.88
N GLN A 41 5.89 12.88 -5.82
CA GLN A 41 5.16 13.36 -4.64
C GLN A 41 5.46 12.49 -3.41
N GLY A 42 5.58 11.18 -3.59
CA GLY A 42 5.99 10.26 -2.53
C GLY A 42 7.35 10.63 -1.95
N LYS A 43 8.34 10.94 -2.79
CA LYS A 43 9.64 11.39 -2.31
C LYS A 43 9.54 12.70 -1.54
N GLU A 44 8.84 13.70 -2.08
CA GLU A 44 8.64 14.99 -1.40
C GLU A 44 7.96 14.83 -0.04
N CYS A 45 6.87 14.08 0.02
CA CYS A 45 6.15 13.84 1.26
C CYS A 45 6.94 12.99 2.27
N ALA A 46 7.76 12.04 1.79
CA ALA A 46 8.67 11.30 2.67
C ALA A 46 9.72 12.23 3.30
N ASP A 47 10.22 13.20 2.53
CA ASP A 47 11.20 14.19 2.99
C ASP A 47 10.58 15.12 4.03
N ASP A 48 9.39 15.66 3.76
CA ASP A 48 8.68 16.57 4.66
C ASP A 48 8.30 15.89 5.99
N CYS A 49 7.95 14.61 5.94
CA CYS A 49 7.50 13.84 7.10
C CYS A 49 8.62 13.14 7.87
N TRP A 50 9.87 13.19 7.38
CA TRP A 50 10.98 12.46 7.98
C TRP A 50 11.29 12.86 9.43
N ASN A 51 10.99 14.11 9.78
CA ASN A 51 11.28 14.67 11.10
C ASN A 51 10.62 13.92 12.26
N HIS A 52 9.54 13.17 12.01
CA HIS A 52 8.89 12.33 13.03
C HIS A 52 9.80 11.25 13.63
N PHE A 53 10.85 10.82 12.90
CA PHE A 53 11.84 9.86 13.41
C PHE A 53 12.85 10.44 14.40
N SER A 54 12.88 11.76 14.60
CA SER A 54 13.73 12.40 15.62
C SER A 54 13.37 11.95 17.05
N SER A 55 12.16 11.41 17.24
CA SER A 55 11.70 10.83 18.51
C SER A 55 12.40 9.50 18.88
N ILE A 56 13.00 8.81 17.91
CA ILE A 56 13.61 7.48 18.11
C ILE A 56 15.11 7.44 17.81
N THR A 57 15.67 8.53 17.27
CA THR A 57 17.11 8.65 17.05
C THR A 57 17.57 10.11 17.09
N PRO A 58 18.76 10.40 17.66
CA PRO A 58 19.39 11.71 17.54
C PRO A 58 20.00 11.97 16.16
N ARG A 59 20.05 10.97 15.27
CA ARG A 59 20.62 11.08 13.90
C ARG A 59 19.58 10.68 12.85
N PRO A 60 18.48 11.43 12.70
CA PRO A 60 17.42 11.13 11.73
C PRO A 60 17.92 11.17 10.29
N ALA A 61 18.90 12.02 9.96
CA ALA A 61 19.51 12.08 8.63
C ALA A 61 20.28 10.79 8.27
N ASP A 62 21.04 10.22 9.22
CA ASP A 62 21.73 8.94 9.01
C ASP A 62 20.73 7.80 8.83
N LEU A 63 19.64 7.84 9.61
CA LEU A 63 18.55 6.87 9.46
C LEU A 63 17.90 6.98 8.07
N ARG A 64 17.73 8.19 7.54
CA ARG A 64 17.20 8.43 6.18
C ARG A 64 18.06 7.76 5.12
N GLN A 65 19.38 7.94 5.20
CA GLN A 65 20.31 7.33 4.26
C GLN A 65 20.21 5.79 4.23
N CYS A 66 19.79 5.15 5.31
CA CYS A 66 19.57 3.70 5.33
C CYS A 66 18.49 3.25 4.34
N PHE A 67 17.47 4.07 4.12
CA PHE A 67 16.37 3.81 3.21
C PHE A 67 16.63 4.39 1.82
N ASP A 68 17.22 5.58 1.71
CA ASP A 68 17.55 6.22 0.42
C ASP A 68 18.46 5.33 -0.44
N ARG A 69 19.44 4.66 0.19
CA ARG A 69 20.34 3.70 -0.48
C ARG A 69 19.63 2.46 -1.02
N LYS A 70 18.34 2.28 -0.71
CA LYS A 70 17.50 1.17 -1.17
C LYS A 70 16.48 1.62 -2.21
N GLY A 71 16.61 2.84 -2.74
CA GLY A 71 15.73 3.39 -3.78
C GLY A 71 15.50 2.44 -4.96
N ASP A 72 16.55 1.80 -5.47
CA ASP A 72 16.43 0.85 -6.59
C ASP A 72 15.51 -0.34 -6.29
N ILE A 73 15.44 -0.79 -5.03
CA ILE A 73 14.56 -1.90 -4.63
C ILE A 73 13.10 -1.45 -4.73
N LEU A 74 12.81 -0.23 -4.26
CA LEU A 74 11.48 0.36 -4.34
C LEU A 74 11.08 0.60 -5.80
N GLU A 75 11.99 1.13 -6.62
CA GLU A 75 11.77 1.35 -8.04
C GLU A 75 11.49 0.04 -8.80
N ASN A 76 12.27 -1.00 -8.55
CA ASN A 76 12.06 -2.32 -9.11
C ASN A 76 10.72 -2.94 -8.66
N PHE A 77 10.36 -2.74 -7.39
CA PHE A 77 9.09 -3.22 -6.86
C PHE A 77 7.90 -2.53 -7.53
N ILE A 78 7.91 -1.20 -7.62
CA ILE A 78 6.83 -0.42 -8.26
C ILE A 78 6.70 -0.82 -9.73
N THR A 79 7.82 -0.96 -10.44
CA THR A 79 7.84 -1.37 -11.85
C THR A 79 7.28 -2.77 -12.01
N CYS A 80 7.75 -3.75 -11.22
CA CYS A 80 7.18 -5.10 -11.22
C CYS A 80 5.67 -5.08 -10.98
N PHE A 81 5.20 -4.30 -10.01
CA PHE A 81 3.79 -4.26 -9.65
C PHE A 81 2.93 -3.70 -10.78
N LYS A 82 3.35 -2.57 -11.37
CA LYS A 82 2.72 -1.97 -12.55
C LYS A 82 2.63 -2.96 -13.70
N ASP A 83 3.74 -3.61 -14.03
CA ASP A 83 3.84 -4.54 -15.16
C ASP A 83 3.05 -5.83 -14.91
N THR A 84 3.00 -6.30 -13.67
CA THR A 84 2.21 -7.48 -13.29
C THR A 84 0.72 -7.21 -13.32
N ILE A 85 0.30 -5.99 -12.96
CA ILE A 85 -1.11 -5.57 -13.09
C ILE A 85 -1.51 -5.52 -14.56
N ASN A 86 -0.67 -4.93 -15.41
CA ASN A 86 -0.94 -4.76 -16.84
C ASN A 86 -2.37 -4.26 -17.11
N GLY A 87 -2.81 -3.29 -16.31
CA GLY A 87 -4.21 -2.87 -16.22
C GLY A 87 -4.58 -1.75 -17.19
N CYS A 88 -3.75 -1.45 -18.18
CA CYS A 88 -3.93 -0.32 -19.09
C CYS A 88 -4.09 -0.76 -20.55
N VAL A 89 -4.53 0.17 -21.40
CA VAL A 89 -4.66 -0.04 -22.85
C VAL A 89 -3.79 0.94 -23.64
N ALA A 90 -3.56 0.67 -24.92
CA ALA A 90 -2.66 1.51 -25.74
C ALA A 90 -3.22 2.92 -25.99
N THR A 91 -4.54 3.08 -26.08
CA THR A 91 -5.18 4.35 -26.44
C THR A 91 -5.84 5.02 -25.25
N ARG A 92 -6.05 6.34 -25.33
CA ARG A 92 -6.81 7.09 -24.33
C ARG A 92 -8.30 6.76 -24.34
N ASP A 93 -8.82 6.19 -25.43
CA ASP A 93 -10.21 5.77 -25.54
C ASP A 93 -10.39 4.32 -25.06
N GLY A 94 -10.02 4.06 -23.81
CA GLY A 94 -10.11 2.72 -23.23
C GLY A 94 -11.55 2.23 -23.05
N PRO A 95 -11.76 0.89 -22.97
CA PRO A 95 -13.07 0.32 -22.75
C PRO A 95 -13.65 0.75 -21.40
N GLN A 96 -14.97 0.71 -21.28
CA GLN A 96 -15.66 0.93 -20.01
C GLN A 96 -15.52 -0.30 -19.12
N ILE A 97 -15.08 -0.08 -17.87
CA ILE A 97 -14.84 -1.12 -16.87
C ILE A 97 -15.63 -0.84 -15.58
N PRO A 98 -15.92 -1.85 -14.76
CA PRO A 98 -16.53 -1.63 -13.44
C PRO A 98 -15.58 -0.84 -12.53
N PRO A 99 -16.05 0.25 -11.89
CA PRO A 99 -15.23 1.05 -11.01
C PRO A 99 -14.81 0.24 -9.77
N GLN A 100 -13.57 0.45 -9.37
CA GLN A 100 -12.95 -0.09 -8.17
C GLN A 100 -12.89 1.00 -7.10
N ASP A 101 -13.20 0.62 -5.86
CA ASP A 101 -13.08 1.48 -4.68
C ASP A 101 -11.69 1.33 -4.06
N PHE A 102 -10.69 1.94 -4.71
CA PHE A 102 -9.30 1.90 -4.25
C PHE A 102 -9.13 2.51 -2.85
N GLU A 103 -9.89 3.56 -2.52
CA GLU A 103 -9.82 4.21 -1.21
C GLU A 103 -10.21 3.26 -0.09
N SER A 104 -11.33 2.55 -0.26
CA SER A 104 -11.76 1.51 0.69
C SER A 104 -10.75 0.38 0.79
N MET A 105 -10.17 -0.08 -0.33
CA MET A 105 -9.10 -1.09 -0.31
C MET A 105 -7.88 -0.65 0.50
N PHE A 106 -7.42 0.60 0.33
CA PHE A 106 -6.31 1.17 1.10
C PHE A 106 -6.67 1.29 2.58
N ARG A 107 -7.85 1.84 2.90
CA ARG A 107 -8.33 2.02 4.29
C ARG A 107 -8.44 0.69 5.03
N GLN A 108 -8.97 -0.35 4.37
CA GLN A 108 -9.06 -1.70 4.95
C GLN A 108 -7.67 -2.30 5.21
N THR A 109 -6.75 -2.12 4.27
CA THR A 109 -5.36 -2.57 4.40
C THR A 109 -4.66 -1.88 5.57
N GLU A 110 -4.79 -0.56 5.69
CA GLU A 110 -4.26 0.23 6.79
C GLU A 110 -4.81 -0.23 8.16
N ALA A 111 -6.13 -0.44 8.24
CA ALA A 111 -6.78 -0.92 9.46
C ALA A 111 -6.26 -2.31 9.88
N ASN A 112 -6.03 -3.21 8.92
CA ASN A 112 -5.49 -4.55 9.18
C ASN A 112 -4.04 -4.50 9.66
N VAL A 113 -3.20 -3.66 9.04
CA VAL A 113 -1.81 -3.45 9.48
C VAL A 113 -1.78 -2.90 10.90
N ARG A 114 -2.53 -1.84 11.18
CA ARG A 114 -2.61 -1.23 12.52
C ARG A 114 -3.05 -2.24 13.57
N ARG A 115 -4.07 -3.04 13.29
CA ARG A 115 -4.58 -4.08 14.20
C ARG A 115 -3.53 -5.18 14.43
N SER A 116 -2.85 -5.63 13.38
CA SER A 116 -1.77 -6.62 13.48
C SER A 116 -0.58 -6.11 14.29
N SER A 117 -0.15 -4.87 14.08
CA SER A 117 0.93 -4.24 14.84
C SER A 117 0.57 -4.09 16.31
N ALA A 118 -0.66 -3.64 16.61
CA ALA A 118 -1.13 -3.53 18.00
C ALA A 118 -1.10 -4.89 18.71
N ASN A 119 -1.60 -5.94 18.06
CA ASN A 119 -1.58 -7.29 18.62
C ASN A 119 -0.15 -7.82 18.83
N ALA A 120 0.78 -7.55 17.89
CA ALA A 120 2.17 -7.97 18.04
C ALA A 120 2.86 -7.28 19.24
N LEU A 121 2.56 -6.00 19.48
CA LEU A 121 3.12 -5.23 20.59
C LEU A 121 2.62 -5.67 21.98
N LEU A 122 1.53 -6.45 22.06
CA LEU A 122 1.10 -7.07 23.33
C LEU A 122 2.09 -8.14 23.81
N SER A 123 2.90 -8.70 22.89
CA SER A 123 3.94 -9.64 23.27
C SER A 123 5.10 -8.90 23.96
N PRO A 124 5.57 -9.35 25.13
CA PRO A 124 6.77 -8.79 25.79
C PRO A 124 8.00 -8.81 24.88
N LEU A 125 8.04 -9.73 23.91
CA LEU A 125 9.10 -9.81 22.91
C LEU A 125 9.18 -8.56 22.04
N PHE A 126 8.06 -7.88 21.76
CA PHE A 126 8.01 -6.74 20.84
C PHE A 126 7.67 -5.41 21.51
N ALA A 127 7.34 -5.41 22.81
CA ALA A 127 7.09 -4.19 23.57
C ALA A 127 8.17 -3.09 23.43
N PRO A 128 9.49 -3.41 23.36
CA PRO A 128 10.53 -2.40 23.11
C PRO A 128 10.40 -1.66 21.77
N LEU A 129 9.73 -2.26 20.78
CA LEU A 129 9.51 -1.63 19.47
C LEU A 129 8.37 -0.61 19.47
N LYS A 130 7.63 -0.45 20.57
CA LYS A 130 6.46 0.43 20.64
C LYS A 130 6.78 1.84 20.13
N LYS A 131 7.87 2.45 20.59
CA LYS A 131 8.29 3.81 20.17
C LYS A 131 8.60 3.88 18.68
N VAL A 132 9.25 2.84 18.14
CA VAL A 132 9.57 2.73 16.70
C VAL A 132 8.29 2.61 15.87
N VAL A 133 7.34 1.79 16.32
CA VAL A 133 6.03 1.63 15.66
C VAL A 133 5.23 2.93 15.71
N GLU A 134 5.18 3.62 16.85
CA GLU A 134 4.48 4.90 17.02
C GLU A 134 5.08 5.99 16.14
N ALA A 135 6.42 6.13 16.10
CA ALA A 135 7.10 7.05 15.21
C ALA A 135 6.81 6.75 13.74
N THR A 136 6.82 5.47 13.35
CA THR A 136 6.48 5.02 12.00
C THR A 136 5.02 5.33 11.63
N GLN A 137 4.08 5.09 12.54
CA GLN A 137 2.66 5.42 12.33
C GLN A 137 2.43 6.93 12.18
N THR A 138 3.14 7.73 12.97
CA THR A 138 3.08 9.18 12.89
C THR A 138 3.63 9.67 11.55
N ALA A 139 4.81 9.18 11.16
CA ALA A 139 5.41 9.49 9.85
C ALA A 139 4.51 9.07 8.69
N PHE A 140 3.88 7.89 8.76
CA PHE A 140 2.94 7.41 7.75
C PHE A 140 1.68 8.26 7.66
N THR A 141 1.14 8.70 8.80
CA THR A 141 -0.03 9.59 8.83
C THR A 141 0.30 10.93 8.19
N CYS A 142 1.44 11.53 8.54
CA CYS A 142 1.95 12.74 7.88
C CYS A 142 2.08 12.53 6.37
N PHE A 143 2.73 11.43 5.94
CA PHE A 143 2.94 11.12 4.53
C PHE A 143 1.61 11.03 3.77
N LYS A 144 0.64 10.29 4.32
CA LYS A 144 -0.71 10.14 3.75
C LYS A 144 -1.40 11.49 3.62
N THR A 145 -1.37 12.31 4.67
CA THR A 145 -1.95 13.66 4.64
C THR A 145 -1.27 14.54 3.60
N CYS A 146 0.07 14.52 3.50
CA CYS A 146 0.81 15.27 2.49
C CYS A 146 0.42 14.86 1.06
N ILE A 147 0.29 13.56 0.78
CA ILE A 147 -0.16 13.08 -0.54
C ILE A 147 -1.59 13.53 -0.81
N HIS A 148 -2.48 13.43 0.16
CA HIS A 148 -3.86 13.89 0.02
C HIS A 148 -3.92 15.40 -0.29
N ASP A 149 -3.19 16.22 0.47
CA ASP A 149 -3.19 17.68 0.34
C ASP A 149 -2.60 18.15 -0.99
N LYS A 150 -1.62 17.41 -1.54
CA LYS A 150 -1.09 17.64 -2.89
C LYS A 150 -2.05 17.22 -4.01
N ASN A 151 -3.11 16.49 -3.72
CA ASN A 151 -4.07 15.98 -4.70
C ASN A 151 -5.53 16.23 -4.25
N PRO A 152 -5.96 17.50 -4.11
CA PRO A 152 -7.31 17.85 -3.63
C PRO A 152 -8.43 17.31 -4.54
N ASP A 153 -8.14 17.18 -5.84
CA ASP A 153 -9.08 16.64 -6.85
C ASP A 153 -8.93 15.12 -7.04
N GLY A 154 -8.22 14.45 -6.11
CA GLY A 154 -7.95 13.02 -6.13
C GLY A 154 -6.67 12.64 -6.88
N ILE A 155 -6.13 11.47 -6.52
CA ILE A 155 -4.85 10.98 -7.06
C ILE A 155 -5.10 10.30 -8.39
N CYS A 156 -4.36 10.71 -9.43
CA CYS A 156 -4.26 10.10 -10.75
C CYS A 156 -5.58 9.72 -11.45
N MET A 157 -6.24 8.66 -10.98
CA MET A 157 -7.47 8.07 -11.48
C MET A 157 -8.55 9.15 -11.63
N SER A 158 -8.71 9.97 -10.59
CA SER A 158 -9.67 11.06 -10.54
C SER A 158 -9.30 12.16 -11.54
N LYS A 159 -8.00 12.51 -11.60
CA LYS A 159 -7.47 13.51 -12.54
C LYS A 159 -7.68 13.13 -14.00
N TYR A 160 -7.51 11.86 -14.36
CA TYR A 160 -7.65 11.37 -15.74
C TYR A 160 -9.06 10.83 -16.05
N GLY A 161 -9.96 10.75 -15.07
CA GLY A 161 -11.29 10.16 -15.23
C GLY A 161 -11.24 8.70 -15.69
N CYS A 162 -10.26 7.93 -15.20
CA CYS A 162 -10.05 6.55 -15.61
C CYS A 162 -9.54 5.68 -14.46
N GLN A 163 -9.62 4.35 -14.62
CA GLN A 163 -9.06 3.38 -13.69
C GLN A 163 -8.27 2.27 -14.41
N PRO A 164 -7.32 1.58 -13.76
CA PRO A 164 -6.66 0.43 -14.31
C PRO A 164 -7.55 -0.78 -14.10
N LEU A 165 -7.63 -1.65 -15.10
CA LEU A 165 -8.36 -2.89 -14.95
C LEU A 165 -7.64 -3.79 -13.94
N LEU A 166 -8.35 -4.18 -12.88
CA LEU A 166 -7.96 -5.29 -12.02
C LEU A 166 -8.71 -6.54 -12.49
N PRO A 167 -8.03 -7.59 -12.98
CA PRO A 167 -8.68 -8.76 -13.58
C PRO A 167 -9.65 -9.51 -12.66
N SER A 168 -9.42 -9.47 -11.34
CA SER A 168 -10.26 -10.14 -10.35
C SER A 168 -10.03 -9.59 -8.95
N GLU A 169 -10.97 -9.87 -8.04
CA GLU A 169 -10.79 -9.59 -6.61
C GLU A 169 -9.51 -10.28 -6.08
N GLY A 170 -8.72 -9.54 -5.30
CA GLY A 170 -7.46 -10.04 -4.76
C GLY A 170 -6.32 -10.18 -5.77
N PHE A 171 -6.51 -9.84 -7.06
CA PHE A 171 -5.44 -9.83 -8.04
C PHE A 171 -4.30 -8.89 -7.65
N ALA A 172 -4.61 -7.66 -7.19
CA ALA A 172 -3.62 -6.72 -6.71
C ALA A 172 -2.78 -7.30 -5.56
N LYS A 173 -3.40 -8.03 -4.62
CA LYS A 173 -2.68 -8.73 -3.54
C LYS A 173 -1.75 -9.81 -4.11
N LYS A 174 -2.20 -10.59 -5.11
CA LYS A 174 -1.35 -11.61 -5.77
C LYS A 174 -0.18 -10.98 -6.51
N ALA A 175 -0.39 -9.89 -7.24
CA ALA A 175 0.64 -9.13 -7.94
C ALA A 175 1.69 -8.61 -6.95
N PHE A 176 1.24 -7.98 -5.86
CA PHE A 176 2.08 -7.52 -4.77
C PHE A 176 2.97 -8.65 -4.23
N MET A 177 2.37 -9.81 -3.92
CA MET A 177 3.11 -10.97 -3.42
C MET A 177 4.10 -11.54 -4.44
N SER A 178 3.78 -11.49 -5.73
CA SER A 178 4.70 -11.91 -6.79
C SER A 178 5.94 -11.02 -6.82
N CYS A 179 5.74 -9.71 -6.76
CA CYS A 179 6.84 -8.73 -6.80
C CYS A 179 7.70 -8.75 -5.53
N ILE A 180 7.09 -8.94 -4.36
CA ILE A 180 7.85 -9.13 -3.13
C ILE A 180 8.76 -10.37 -3.18
N LYS A 181 8.35 -11.45 -3.84
CA LYS A 181 9.21 -12.65 -3.97
C LYS A 181 10.50 -12.37 -4.73
N GLY A 182 10.51 -11.38 -5.63
CA GLY A 182 11.72 -10.92 -6.32
C GLY A 182 12.68 -10.14 -5.42
N ILE A 183 12.24 -9.70 -4.23
CA ILE A 183 13.05 -8.97 -3.27
C ILE A 183 13.68 -9.94 -2.27
N ASN A 184 14.99 -9.84 -2.06
CA ASN A 184 15.68 -10.58 -1.00
C ASN A 184 15.41 -9.96 0.39
N LEU A 185 14.16 -10.04 0.86
CA LEU A 185 13.71 -9.40 2.09
C LEU A 185 14.56 -9.75 3.32
N LYS A 186 15.13 -10.96 3.36
CA LYS A 186 16.04 -11.39 4.43
C LYS A 186 17.30 -10.52 4.47
N LYS A 187 18.01 -10.46 3.34
CA LYS A 187 19.23 -9.66 3.22
C LYS A 187 18.95 -8.18 3.43
N GLU A 188 17.89 -7.69 2.80
CA GLU A 188 17.58 -6.26 2.80
C GLU A 188 17.02 -5.79 4.14
N GLY A 189 16.13 -6.55 4.78
CA GLY A 189 15.61 -6.26 6.10
C GLY A 189 16.71 -6.27 7.17
N GLY A 190 17.62 -7.24 7.13
CA GLY A 190 18.80 -7.27 7.98
C GLY A 190 19.73 -6.07 7.78
N ALA A 191 20.03 -5.73 6.53
CA ALA A 191 20.87 -4.58 6.19
C ALA A 191 20.28 -3.25 6.66
N ILE A 192 18.97 -3.05 6.46
CA ILE A 192 18.25 -1.84 6.94
C ILE A 192 18.27 -1.80 8.46
N CYS A 193 17.97 -2.90 9.14
CA CYS A 193 17.97 -2.95 10.61
C CYS A 193 19.35 -2.60 11.19
N ASN A 194 20.41 -3.23 10.68
CA ASN A 194 21.78 -2.94 11.13
C ASN A 194 22.18 -1.49 10.84
N CYS A 195 21.73 -0.92 9.72
CA CYS A 195 21.95 0.49 9.42
C CYS A 195 21.20 1.40 10.41
N ALA A 196 19.94 1.10 10.73
CA ALA A 196 19.15 1.86 11.71
C ALA A 196 19.77 1.84 13.11
N VAL A 197 20.33 0.70 13.55
CA VAL A 197 21.11 0.61 14.79
C VAL A 197 22.32 1.54 14.74
N LYS A 198 23.08 1.52 13.64
CA LYS A 198 24.23 2.43 13.44
C LYS A 198 23.81 3.89 13.38
N ALA A 199 22.59 4.19 12.94
CA ALA A 199 21.98 5.51 12.97
C ALA A 199 21.43 5.89 14.36
N GLY A 200 21.45 5.01 15.36
CA GLY A 200 21.07 5.33 16.75
C GLY A 200 19.71 4.78 17.21
N VAL A 201 18.99 4.05 16.36
CA VAL A 201 17.75 3.35 16.76
C VAL A 201 18.14 2.06 17.49
N SER A 202 18.53 2.19 18.76
CA SER A 202 19.11 1.06 19.50
C SER A 202 18.07 -0.01 19.87
N ASP A 203 16.80 0.38 19.99
CA ASP A 203 15.68 -0.50 20.36
C ASP A 203 15.46 -1.64 19.36
N VAL A 204 15.91 -1.50 18.09
CA VAL A 204 15.73 -2.54 17.07
C VAL A 204 16.86 -3.59 17.05
N LYS A 205 17.94 -3.38 17.81
CA LYS A 205 19.17 -4.19 17.68
C LYS A 205 18.96 -5.68 17.86
N ILE A 206 18.17 -6.08 18.85
CA ILE A 206 17.91 -7.50 19.17
C ILE A 206 17.09 -8.20 18.08
N TYR A 207 16.46 -7.45 17.17
CA TYR A 207 15.61 -7.97 16.11
C TYR A 207 16.33 -8.05 14.76
N CYS A 208 17.50 -7.42 14.60
CA CYS A 208 18.23 -7.47 13.32
C CYS A 208 18.60 -8.90 12.88
N PRO A 209 19.08 -9.80 13.77
CA PRO A 209 19.30 -11.20 13.40
C PRO A 209 18.01 -11.92 13.02
N LEU A 210 16.89 -11.60 13.68
CA LEU A 210 15.58 -12.13 13.30
C LEU A 210 15.22 -11.69 11.88
N MET A 211 15.42 -10.42 11.53
CA MET A 211 15.15 -9.85 10.21
C MET A 211 16.00 -10.49 9.11
N GLU A 212 17.26 -10.81 9.39
CA GLU A 212 18.16 -11.57 8.49
C GLU A 212 17.65 -12.99 8.22
N HIS A 213 16.88 -13.56 9.15
CA HIS A 213 16.37 -14.92 9.08
C HIS A 213 14.87 -15.01 8.82
N ILE A 214 14.17 -13.89 8.61
CA ILE A 214 12.71 -13.87 8.43
C ILE A 214 12.30 -14.90 7.37
N SER A 215 11.66 -15.96 7.86
CA SER A 215 11.05 -17.00 7.06
C SER A 215 9.71 -16.50 6.49
N LYS A 216 9.16 -17.21 5.51
CA LYS A 216 7.89 -16.89 4.81
C LYS A 216 6.72 -16.50 5.76
N LYS A 217 6.77 -16.88 7.05
CA LYS A 217 5.79 -16.52 8.10
C LYS A 217 5.74 -15.03 8.46
N ALA A 218 6.86 -14.30 8.53
CA ALA A 218 6.79 -12.87 8.88
C ALA A 218 6.32 -12.01 7.68
N ALA A 219 6.62 -12.43 6.45
CA ALA A 219 6.00 -11.87 5.24
C ALA A 219 4.48 -12.08 5.23
N ALA A 220 3.97 -13.18 5.79
CA ALA A 220 2.53 -13.41 5.97
C ALA A 220 1.90 -12.47 7.02
N ILE A 221 2.64 -12.12 8.09
CA ILE A 221 2.20 -11.17 9.13
C ILE A 221 2.14 -9.75 8.58
N LEU A 222 3.16 -9.31 7.82
CA LEU A 222 3.17 -7.98 7.16
C LEU A 222 2.08 -7.83 6.08
N THR A 223 1.49 -8.94 5.62
CA THR A 223 0.50 -8.95 4.53
C THR A 223 -0.90 -9.37 4.99
N GLY A 224 -1.13 -9.40 6.31
CA GLY A 224 -2.43 -9.73 6.92
C GLY A 224 -2.92 -11.14 6.58
N ASN A 225 -2.04 -12.06 6.21
CA ASN A 225 -2.41 -13.43 5.87
C ASN A 225 -2.35 -14.30 7.14
N GLN A 226 -3.39 -14.22 7.97
CA GLN A 226 -3.66 -15.21 9.00
C GLN A 226 -4.35 -16.41 8.36
N ARG A 227 -3.57 -17.33 7.83
CA ARG A 227 -3.98 -18.74 7.69
C ARG A 227 -2.94 -19.59 8.42
N GLY A 228 -3.21 -19.77 9.71
CA GLY A 228 -2.98 -21.06 10.36
C GLY A 228 -4.14 -21.98 9.99
#